data_AF-X5A2Y5-F1
#
_entry.id   AF-X5A2Y5-F1
#
_cell.length_a   1.000
_cell.length_b   1.000
_cell.length_c   1.000
_cell.angle_alpha   90.00
_cell.angle_beta   90.00
_cell.angle_gamma   90.00
#
_symmetry.space_group_name_H-M   'P 1'
#
loop_
_entity.id
_entity.type
_entity.pdbx_description
1 polymer ?
#
loop_
_entity_poly.entity_id
_entity_poly.type
_entity_poly.pdbx_seq_one_letter_code
_entity_poly.pdbx_strand_id
1 'polypeptide(L)'
;MRKYINATLLILLIMSIFINVSMLYKDYKSTPGKGEVKGSYELFMVDVRAVQSGLNIYLGETDQKKKQLALYDVLSFTYKMDSELKLLDLKSKQIYNRGLTPLPSYTADFVTTSSRLFSSYLVEGKDLTDVAKKLKSYIDDLIKILDGTSMQDKKSSKEVFEKIDNYSKKHSPMY
;
A
#
# COMPACT_ATOMS: atom_id res chain seq x y z
N MET A 1 13.40 42.15 -42.72
CA MET A 1 13.46 40.96 -41.84
C MET A 1 14.13 41.22 -40.48
N ARG A 2 15.32 41.86 -40.39
CA ARG A 2 16.02 42.12 -39.10
C ARG A 2 15.22 42.88 -38.01
N LYS A 3 14.34 43.82 -38.38
CA LYS A 3 13.60 44.68 -37.42
C LYS A 3 12.65 43.93 -36.48
N TYR A 4 12.15 42.76 -36.90
CA TYR A 4 11.21 41.97 -36.10
C TYR A 4 11.86 40.81 -35.35
N ILE A 5 13.12 40.48 -35.65
CA ILE A 5 13.83 39.34 -35.04
C ILE A 5 13.88 39.47 -33.52
N ASN A 6 14.20 40.66 -33.00
CA ASN A 6 14.26 40.90 -31.56
C ASN A 6 12.87 40.77 -30.90
N ALA A 7 11.81 41.26 -31.56
CA ALA A 7 10.45 41.13 -31.05
C ALA A 7 9.96 39.67 -31.08
N THR A 8 10.26 38.93 -32.15
CA THR A 8 9.95 37.49 -32.26
C THR A 8 10.70 36.67 -31.22
N LEU A 9 11.99 36.96 -31.00
CA LEU A 9 12.79 36.31 -29.95
C LEU A 9 12.25 36.62 -28.54
N LEU A 10 11.81 37.85 -28.30
CA LEU A 10 11.21 38.24 -27.03
C LEU A 10 9.89 37.49 -26.78
N ILE A 11 9.04 37.37 -27.81
CA ILE A 11 7.78 36.61 -27.72
C ILE A 11 8.05 35.12 -27.46
N LEU A 12 9.03 34.53 -28.15
CA LEU A 12 9.44 33.13 -27.93
C LEU A 12 10.00 32.92 -26.53
N LEU A 13 10.79 33.87 -26.01
CA LEU A 13 11.30 33.82 -24.64
C LEU A 13 10.15 33.83 -23.63
N ILE A 14 9.19 34.76 -23.76
CA ILE A 14 8.03 34.87 -22.87
C ILE A 14 7.17 33.60 -22.92
N MET A 15 6.90 33.06 -24.11
CA MET A 15 6.22 31.78 -24.30
C MET A 15 6.95 30.64 -23.59
N SER A 16 8.28 30.55 -23.72
CA SER A 16 9.08 29.50 -23.07
C SER A 16 9.00 29.56 -21.54
N ILE A 17 9.03 30.77 -20.98
CA ILE A 17 8.90 30.99 -19.53
C ILE A 17 7.50 30.57 -19.07
N PHE A 18 6.45 30.97 -19.79
CA PHE A 18 5.08 30.59 -19.45
C PHE A 18 4.86 29.08 -19.48
N ILE A 19 5.39 28.40 -20.49
CA ILE A 19 5.30 26.94 -20.61
C ILE A 19 6.04 26.27 -19.45
N ASN A 20 7.26 26.71 -19.14
CA ASN A 20 8.05 26.16 -18.03
C ASN A 20 7.37 26.38 -16.67
N VAL A 21 6.83 27.57 -16.40
CA VAL A 21 6.11 27.86 -15.15
C VAL A 21 4.81 27.05 -15.05
N SER A 22 4.09 26.86 -16.16
CA SER A 22 2.89 26.03 -16.21
C SER A 22 3.19 24.55 -15.92
N MET A 23 4.30 24.03 -16.47
CA MET A 23 4.77 22.68 -16.16
C MET A 23 5.15 22.55 -14.68
N LEU A 24 5.95 23.48 -14.15
CA LEU A 24 6.32 23.50 -12.72
C LEU A 24 5.09 23.59 -11.80
N TYR A 25 4.08 24.36 -12.17
CA TYR A 25 2.85 24.47 -11.38
C TYR A 25 2.03 23.17 -11.41
N LYS A 26 1.94 22.51 -12.57
CA LYS A 26 1.29 21.19 -12.69
C LYS A 26 2.04 20.11 -11.92
N ASP A 27 3.37 20.13 -11.96
CA ASP A 27 4.23 19.22 -11.20
C ASP A 27 4.08 19.45 -9.69
N TYR A 28 4.06 20.71 -9.25
CA TYR A 28 3.81 21.05 -7.85
C TYR A 28 2.43 20.57 -7.37
N LYS A 29 1.37 20.82 -8.16
CA LYS A 29 0.01 20.43 -7.80
C LYS A 29 -0.22 18.91 -7.84
N SER A 30 0.53 18.19 -8.68
CA SER A 30 0.47 16.72 -8.77
C SER A 30 1.37 16.02 -7.76
N THR A 31 2.26 16.75 -7.08
CA THR A 31 3.05 16.21 -5.98
C THR A 31 2.17 16.15 -4.72
N PRO A 32 1.95 14.96 -4.13
CA PRO A 32 1.09 14.82 -2.97
C PRO A 32 1.66 15.56 -1.76
N GLY A 33 0.79 15.94 -0.81
CA GLY A 33 1.23 16.49 0.47
C GLY A 33 1.72 15.42 1.46
N LYS A 34 2.51 15.81 2.48
CA LYS A 34 2.89 14.91 3.60
C LYS A 34 1.67 14.31 4.31
N GLY A 35 0.59 15.09 4.43
CA GLY A 35 -0.67 14.65 5.01
C GLY A 35 -1.36 13.54 4.21
N GLU A 36 -1.25 13.54 2.88
CA GLU A 36 -1.82 12.49 2.03
C GLU A 36 -1.08 11.17 2.17
N VAL A 37 0.24 11.19 2.32
CA VAL A 37 1.04 9.99 2.62
C VAL A 37 0.67 9.43 3.99
N LYS A 38 0.58 10.31 5.00
CA LYS A 38 0.15 9.91 6.34
C LYS A 38 -1.24 9.26 6.30
N GLY A 39 -2.19 9.86 5.59
CA GLY A 39 -3.54 9.31 5.45
C GLY A 39 -3.57 7.95 4.76
N SER A 40 -2.85 7.78 3.64
CA SER A 40 -2.75 6.48 2.97
C SER A 40 -2.09 5.41 3.85
N TYR A 41 -1.11 5.79 4.68
CA TYR A 41 -0.51 4.88 5.66
C TYR A 41 -1.50 4.48 6.76
N GLU A 42 -2.29 5.42 7.29
CA GLU A 42 -3.32 5.14 8.29
C GLU A 42 -4.41 4.20 7.72
N LEU A 43 -4.82 4.40 6.47
CA LEU A 43 -5.75 3.49 5.78
C LEU A 43 -5.17 2.08 5.64
N PHE A 44 -3.92 1.97 5.19
CA PHE A 44 -3.21 0.68 5.14
C PHE A 44 -3.20 -0.02 6.50
N MET A 45 -2.92 0.72 7.59
CA MET A 45 -2.94 0.17 8.95
C MET A 45 -4.34 -0.29 9.40
N VAL A 46 -5.38 0.44 9.00
CA VAL A 46 -6.78 0.04 9.26
C VAL A 46 -7.10 -1.27 8.55
N ASP A 47 -6.73 -1.40 7.29
CA ASP A 47 -6.99 -2.63 6.51
C ASP A 47 -6.22 -3.83 7.07
N VAL A 48 -4.96 -3.66 7.48
CA VAL A 48 -4.16 -4.72 8.16
C VAL A 48 -4.89 -5.24 9.42
N ARG A 49 -5.40 -4.32 10.26
CA ARG A 49 -6.15 -4.68 11.47
C ARG A 49 -7.49 -5.34 11.15
N ALA A 50 -8.15 -4.91 10.08
CA ALA A 50 -9.40 -5.52 9.63
C ALA A 50 -9.19 -6.98 9.18
N VAL A 51 -8.10 -7.26 8.45
CA VAL A 51 -7.69 -8.64 8.12
C VAL A 51 -7.46 -9.47 9.38
N GLN A 52 -6.74 -8.93 10.37
CA GLN A 52 -6.53 -9.61 11.66
C GLN A 52 -7.85 -9.95 12.35
N SER A 53 -8.78 -9.00 12.38
CA SER A 53 -10.10 -9.18 12.98
C SER A 53 -10.90 -10.28 12.27
N GLY A 54 -10.92 -10.29 10.93
CA GLY A 54 -11.58 -11.35 10.17
C GLY A 54 -10.99 -12.73 10.44
N LEU A 55 -9.65 -12.85 10.55
CA LEU A 55 -8.99 -14.10 10.92
C LEU A 55 -9.32 -14.56 12.34
N ASN A 56 -9.41 -13.63 13.30
CA ASN A 56 -9.84 -13.93 14.67
C ASN A 56 -11.26 -14.49 14.70
N ILE A 57 -12.18 -13.88 13.96
CA ILE A 57 -13.57 -14.35 13.86
C ILE A 57 -13.60 -15.75 13.23
N TYR A 58 -12.91 -15.97 12.13
CA TYR A 58 -12.86 -17.28 11.46
C TYR A 58 -12.37 -18.39 12.40
N LEU A 59 -11.31 -18.13 13.18
CA LEU A 59 -10.70 -19.10 14.09
C LEU A 59 -11.51 -19.34 15.37
N GLY A 60 -12.21 -18.31 15.87
CA GLY A 60 -12.94 -18.37 17.15
C GLY A 60 -14.40 -18.78 17.04
N GLU A 61 -14.99 -18.73 15.86
CA GLU A 61 -16.41 -19.03 15.65
C GLU A 61 -16.65 -20.52 15.35
N THR A 62 -17.86 -20.99 15.62
CA THR A 62 -18.32 -22.36 15.30
C THR A 62 -19.37 -22.37 14.20
N ASP A 63 -20.15 -21.28 14.07
CA ASP A 63 -21.13 -21.10 13.00
C ASP A 63 -20.45 -20.98 11.62
N GLN A 64 -20.84 -21.85 10.68
CA GLN A 64 -20.25 -21.88 9.34
C GLN A 64 -20.53 -20.61 8.54
N LYS A 65 -21.72 -20.00 8.62
CA LYS A 65 -22.05 -18.79 7.85
C LYS A 65 -21.21 -17.61 8.32
N LYS A 66 -21.01 -17.48 9.63
CA LYS A 66 -20.13 -16.45 10.18
C LYS A 66 -18.66 -16.65 9.79
N LYS A 67 -18.18 -17.90 9.74
CA LYS A 67 -16.84 -18.20 9.19
C LYS A 67 -16.70 -17.78 7.73
N GLN A 68 -17.72 -18.04 6.91
CA GLN A 68 -17.73 -17.65 5.50
C GLN A 68 -17.68 -16.12 5.33
N LEU A 69 -18.51 -15.39 6.09
CA LEU A 69 -18.50 -13.93 6.09
C LEU A 69 -17.14 -13.37 6.53
N ALA A 70 -16.54 -13.95 7.57
CA ALA A 70 -15.23 -13.55 8.04
C ALA A 70 -14.13 -13.74 6.98
N LEU A 71 -14.15 -14.85 6.22
CA LEU A 71 -13.21 -15.06 5.12
C LEU A 71 -13.46 -14.13 3.93
N TYR A 72 -14.72 -13.78 3.65
CA TYR A 72 -15.05 -12.77 2.66
C TYR A 72 -14.46 -11.40 3.04
N ASP A 73 -14.62 -11.00 4.31
CA ASP A 73 -14.05 -9.77 4.83
C ASP A 73 -12.52 -9.79 4.74
N VAL A 74 -11.87 -10.88 5.14
CA VAL A 74 -10.41 -11.07 5.01
C VAL A 74 -9.96 -10.86 3.57
N LEU A 75 -10.66 -11.45 2.60
CA LEU A 75 -10.34 -11.30 1.19
C LEU A 75 -10.50 -9.84 0.73
N SER A 76 -11.64 -9.22 1.06
CA SER A 76 -11.95 -7.84 0.69
C SER A 76 -10.91 -6.85 1.23
N PHE A 77 -10.58 -6.95 2.52
CA PHE A 77 -9.60 -6.07 3.16
C PHE A 77 -8.18 -6.31 2.65
N THR A 78 -7.84 -7.55 2.29
CA THR A 78 -6.54 -7.85 1.69
C THR A 78 -6.36 -7.17 0.33
N TYR A 79 -7.41 -7.11 -0.50
CA TYR A 79 -7.37 -6.37 -1.75
C TYR A 79 -7.25 -4.85 -1.54
N LYS A 80 -7.95 -4.30 -0.55
CA LYS A 80 -7.82 -2.88 -0.18
C LYS A 80 -6.41 -2.56 0.30
N MET A 81 -5.86 -3.40 1.17
CA MET A 81 -4.49 -3.29 1.66
C MET A 81 -3.46 -3.26 0.52
N ASP A 82 -3.60 -4.14 -0.49
CA ASP A 82 -2.74 -4.13 -1.68
C ASP A 82 -2.84 -2.81 -2.48
N SER A 83 -4.06 -2.33 -2.71
CA SER A 83 -4.32 -1.08 -3.41
C SER A 83 -3.73 0.13 -2.67
N GLU A 84 -3.98 0.23 -1.37
CA GLU A 84 -3.50 1.34 -0.53
C GLU A 84 -1.98 1.34 -0.41
N LEU A 85 -1.34 0.16 -0.33
CA LEU A 85 0.12 0.07 -0.27
C LEU A 85 0.78 0.53 -1.59
N LYS A 86 0.20 0.16 -2.74
CA LYS A 86 0.64 0.65 -4.06
C LYS A 86 0.50 2.15 -4.18
N LEU A 87 -0.62 2.70 -3.70
CA LEU A 87 -0.86 4.14 -3.70
C LEU A 87 0.13 4.88 -2.77
N LEU A 88 0.38 4.34 -1.58
CA LEU A 88 1.35 4.85 -0.64
C LEU A 88 2.77 4.88 -1.26
N ASP A 89 3.16 3.83 -1.99
CA ASP A 89 4.45 3.79 -2.68
C ASP A 89 4.61 4.92 -3.69
N LEU A 90 3.63 5.05 -4.59
CA LEU A 90 3.63 6.07 -5.62
C LEU A 90 3.73 7.47 -5.02
N LYS A 91 2.92 7.77 -3.98
CA LYS A 91 2.95 9.07 -3.30
C LYS A 91 4.29 9.31 -2.59
N SER A 92 4.87 8.29 -1.94
CA SER A 92 6.16 8.43 -1.26
C SER A 92 7.33 8.69 -2.23
N LYS A 93 7.31 8.07 -3.42
CA LYS A 93 8.28 8.31 -4.50
C LYS A 93 8.29 9.78 -4.89
N GLN A 94 7.10 10.34 -5.08
CA GLN A 94 6.90 11.72 -5.51
C GLN A 94 7.38 12.75 -4.47
N ILE A 95 7.20 12.49 -3.17
CA ILE A 95 7.56 13.45 -2.11
C ILE A 95 8.98 13.28 -1.60
N TYR A 96 9.42 12.05 -1.37
CA TYR A 96 10.65 11.79 -0.62
C TYR A 96 11.85 11.41 -1.51
N ASN A 97 11.65 11.28 -2.83
CA ASN A 97 12.65 10.77 -3.79
C ASN A 97 13.27 9.43 -3.32
N ARG A 98 12.48 8.66 -2.58
CA ARG A 98 12.78 7.29 -2.19
C ARG A 98 11.53 6.51 -2.47
N GLY A 99 11.64 5.59 -3.41
CA GLY A 99 10.59 4.61 -3.56
C GLY A 99 10.55 3.67 -2.40
N LEU A 100 9.36 3.12 -2.16
CA LEU A 100 9.29 1.83 -1.52
C LEU A 100 9.88 0.91 -2.57
N THR A 101 11.02 0.30 -2.25
CA THR A 101 11.44 -0.89 -3.00
C THR A 101 10.22 -1.80 -3.06
N PRO A 102 9.89 -2.41 -4.22
CA PRO A 102 8.54 -2.86 -4.43
C PRO A 102 8.11 -3.85 -3.32
N LEU A 103 7.21 -3.39 -2.45
CA LEU A 103 6.33 -4.21 -1.63
C LEU A 103 5.24 -5.00 -2.41
N PRO A 104 5.09 -4.98 -3.76
CA PRO A 104 4.18 -5.88 -4.46
C PRO A 104 4.39 -7.35 -4.16
N SER A 105 5.59 -7.83 -3.76
CA SER A 105 5.73 -9.22 -3.31
C SER A 105 4.99 -9.45 -1.98
N TYR A 106 4.97 -8.45 -1.09
CA TYR A 106 4.37 -8.56 0.23
C TYR A 106 2.84 -8.68 0.16
N THR A 107 2.17 -7.73 -0.50
CA THR A 107 0.70 -7.75 -0.62
C THR A 107 0.20 -8.79 -1.62
N ALA A 108 0.98 -9.16 -2.63
CA ALA A 108 0.61 -10.26 -3.53
C ALA A 108 0.55 -11.61 -2.81
N ASP A 109 1.48 -11.88 -1.89
CA ASP A 109 1.46 -13.11 -1.07
C ASP A 109 0.20 -13.17 -0.20
N PHE A 110 -0.20 -12.04 0.39
CA PHE A 110 -1.45 -11.92 1.13
C PHE A 110 -2.67 -12.14 0.25
N VAL A 111 -2.75 -11.47 -0.90
CA VAL A 111 -3.86 -11.60 -1.86
C VAL A 111 -3.99 -13.05 -2.30
N THR A 112 -2.88 -13.70 -2.64
CA THR A 112 -2.86 -15.10 -3.06
C THR A 112 -3.32 -16.03 -1.95
N THR A 113 -2.78 -15.85 -0.73
CA THR A 113 -3.12 -16.70 0.41
C THR A 113 -4.57 -16.52 0.86
N SER A 114 -5.07 -15.28 0.86
CA SER A 114 -6.47 -14.96 1.19
C SER A 114 -7.44 -15.47 0.13
N SER A 115 -7.08 -15.35 -1.16
CA SER A 115 -7.86 -15.90 -2.27
C SER A 115 -7.96 -17.43 -2.18
N ARG A 116 -6.86 -18.09 -1.79
CA ARG A 116 -6.84 -19.55 -1.55
C ARG A 116 -7.66 -19.93 -0.33
N LEU A 117 -7.55 -19.19 0.77
CA LEU A 117 -8.38 -19.39 1.96
C LEU A 117 -9.87 -19.31 1.63
N PHE A 118 -10.27 -18.28 0.90
CA PHE A 118 -11.64 -18.11 0.44
C PHE A 118 -12.09 -19.25 -0.48
N SER A 119 -11.32 -19.54 -1.53
CA SER A 119 -11.69 -20.53 -2.56
C SER A 119 -11.70 -21.95 -2.00
N SER A 120 -10.69 -22.38 -1.25
CA SER A 120 -10.62 -23.74 -0.70
C SER A 120 -11.66 -23.99 0.41
N TYR A 121 -12.09 -22.96 1.14
CA TYR A 121 -13.11 -23.13 2.17
C TYR A 121 -14.51 -23.15 1.58
N LEU A 122 -14.82 -22.22 0.67
CA LEU A 122 -16.16 -22.07 0.11
C LEU A 122 -16.46 -23.01 -1.05
N VAL A 123 -15.46 -23.32 -1.88
CA VAL A 123 -15.64 -24.14 -3.08
C VAL A 123 -15.30 -25.61 -2.80
N GLU A 124 -14.25 -25.86 -2.02
CA GLU A 124 -13.72 -27.21 -1.81
C GLU A 124 -14.09 -27.82 -0.45
N GLY A 125 -14.68 -27.05 0.48
CA GLY A 125 -15.07 -27.52 1.80
C GLY A 125 -13.92 -27.98 2.69
N LYS A 126 -12.68 -27.56 2.40
CA LYS A 126 -11.48 -27.99 3.13
C LYS A 126 -11.38 -27.29 4.48
N ASP A 127 -10.84 -28.01 5.47
CA ASP A 127 -10.38 -27.37 6.71
C ASP A 127 -9.09 -26.58 6.43
N LEU A 128 -9.15 -25.27 6.66
CA LEU A 128 -8.04 -24.34 6.42
C LEU A 128 -7.55 -23.69 7.70
N THR A 129 -7.87 -24.28 8.86
CA THR A 129 -7.49 -23.76 10.18
C THR A 129 -5.99 -23.47 10.26
N ASP A 130 -5.14 -24.38 9.79
CA ASP A 130 -3.68 -24.19 9.85
C ASP A 130 -3.16 -23.12 8.89
N VAL A 131 -3.80 -22.97 7.73
CA VAL A 131 -3.47 -21.90 6.77
C VAL A 131 -3.88 -20.54 7.36
N ALA A 132 -5.07 -20.45 7.96
CA ALA A 132 -5.55 -19.25 8.62
C ALA A 132 -4.67 -18.86 9.83
N LYS A 133 -4.20 -19.84 10.63
CA LYS A 133 -3.25 -19.59 11.72
C LYS A 133 -1.92 -19.01 11.21
N LYS A 134 -1.36 -19.56 10.13
CA LYS A 134 -0.13 -19.04 9.51
C LYS A 134 -0.32 -17.61 9.02
N LEU A 135 -1.42 -17.35 8.31
CA LEU A 135 -1.74 -16.00 7.83
C LEU A 135 -1.91 -15.02 8.99
N LYS A 136 -2.59 -15.43 10.06
CA LYS A 136 -2.77 -14.63 11.27
C LYS A 136 -1.43 -14.31 11.93
N SER A 137 -0.54 -15.29 12.09
CA SER A 137 0.79 -15.07 12.67
C SER A 137 1.56 -14.01 11.90
N TYR A 138 1.48 -14.05 10.57
CA TYR A 138 2.15 -13.09 9.70
C TYR A 138 1.56 -11.67 9.82
N ILE A 139 0.23 -11.55 9.93
CA ILE A 139 -0.46 -10.27 10.22
C ILE A 139 -0.09 -9.74 11.61
N ASP A 140 -0.08 -10.60 12.64
CA ASP A 140 0.24 -10.19 14.01
C ASP A 140 1.66 -9.62 14.12
N ASP A 141 2.62 -10.27 13.47
CA ASP A 141 4.00 -9.80 13.42
C ASP A 141 4.15 -8.50 12.64
N LEU A 142 3.44 -8.37 11.50
CA LEU A 142 3.37 -7.12 10.76
C LEU A 142 2.85 -5.98 11.64
N ILE A 143 1.77 -6.21 12.38
CA ILE A 143 1.20 -5.21 13.30
C ILE A 143 2.22 -4.82 14.36
N LYS A 144 2.94 -5.77 14.97
CA LYS A 144 3.99 -5.46 15.96
C LYS A 144 5.12 -4.63 15.36
N ILE A 145 5.51 -4.91 14.13
CA ILE A 145 6.56 -4.17 13.43
C ILE A 145 6.14 -2.72 13.16
N LEU A 146 4.87 -2.54 12.80
CA LEU A 146 4.27 -1.25 12.48
C LEU A 146 3.79 -0.50 13.72
N ASP A 147 3.76 -1.14 14.88
CA ASP A 147 3.30 -0.52 16.10
C ASP A 147 4.19 0.66 16.50
N GLY A 148 3.56 1.76 16.91
CA GLY A 148 4.23 3.03 17.21
C GLY A 148 4.92 3.70 16.02
N THR A 149 4.72 3.24 14.79
CA THR A 149 5.33 3.87 13.61
C THR A 149 4.44 4.95 12.97
N SER A 150 5.06 5.93 12.31
CA SER A 150 4.33 7.02 11.63
C SER A 150 5.05 7.55 10.38
N MET A 151 4.28 8.05 9.42
CA MET A 151 4.76 8.63 8.16
C MET A 151 4.72 10.15 8.21
N GLN A 152 5.57 10.78 9.05
CA GLN A 152 5.62 12.24 9.20
C GLN A 152 6.77 12.90 8.41
N ASP A 153 7.89 12.21 8.24
CA ASP A 153 9.05 12.72 7.53
C ASP A 153 9.82 11.63 6.76
N LYS A 154 10.88 12.04 6.06
CA LYS A 154 11.69 11.15 5.20
C LYS A 154 12.44 10.08 6.00
N LYS A 155 12.85 10.37 7.23
CA LYS A 155 13.58 9.45 8.10
C LYS A 155 12.62 8.39 8.66
N SER A 156 11.47 8.84 9.18
CA SER A 156 10.43 7.97 9.72
C SER A 156 9.89 7.03 8.64
N SER A 157 9.69 7.53 7.42
CA SER A 157 9.26 6.72 6.29
C SER A 157 10.26 5.59 6.01
N LYS A 158 11.55 5.93 5.88
CA LYS A 158 12.61 4.94 5.60
C LYS A 158 12.65 3.83 6.65
N GLU A 159 12.59 4.18 7.93
CA GLU A 159 12.65 3.22 9.04
C GLU A 159 11.47 2.24 9.01
N VAL A 160 10.26 2.73 8.74
CA VAL A 160 9.08 1.85 8.62
C VAL A 160 9.24 0.87 7.47
N PHE A 161 9.67 1.35 6.30
CA PHE A 161 9.79 0.50 5.13
C PHE A 161 10.92 -0.52 5.24
N GLU A 162 12.05 -0.14 5.84
CA GLU A 162 13.13 -1.09 6.11
C GLU A 162 12.67 -2.20 7.07
N LYS A 163 11.83 -1.88 8.06
CA LYS A 163 11.27 -2.91 8.95
C LYS A 163 10.32 -3.86 8.22
N ILE A 164 9.42 -3.35 7.38
CA ILE A 164 8.48 -4.19 6.60
C ILE A 164 9.25 -5.06 5.61
N ASP A 165 10.16 -4.47 4.81
CA ASP A 165 10.93 -5.17 3.78
C ASP A 165 11.82 -6.27 4.39
N ASN A 166 12.49 -5.99 5.50
CA ASN A 166 13.29 -6.99 6.21
C ASN A 166 12.43 -8.14 6.75
N TYR A 167 11.21 -7.86 7.21
CA TYR A 167 10.30 -8.90 7.66
C TYR A 167 9.79 -9.74 6.49
N SER A 168 9.33 -9.09 5.41
CA SER A 168 8.89 -9.74 4.16
C SER A 168 9.95 -10.68 3.62
N LYS A 169 11.20 -10.23 3.49
CA LYS A 169 12.29 -11.07 2.96
C LYS A 169 12.58 -12.29 3.82
N LYS A 170 12.40 -12.20 5.13
CA LYS A 170 12.65 -13.29 6.08
C LYS A 170 11.48 -14.25 6.24
N HIS A 171 10.26 -13.78 6.00
CA HIS A 171 9.03 -14.49 6.37
C HIS A 171 8.02 -14.58 5.23
N SER A 172 8.35 -14.13 4.01
CA SER A 172 7.50 -14.38 2.84
C SER A 172 7.25 -15.88 2.80
N PRO A 173 5.98 -16.30 2.76
CA PRO A 173 5.65 -17.71 2.69
C PRO A 173 6.21 -18.23 1.35
N MET A 174 7.40 -18.85 1.40
CA MET A 174 7.88 -19.68 0.30
C MET A 174 6.84 -20.77 0.11
N TYR A 175 6.18 -20.70 -1.04
CA TYR A 175 5.46 -21.83 -1.61
C TYR A 175 6.44 -22.72 -2.35
#